data_AF-A0A5C6BBN9-F1
#
_entry.id   AF-A0A5C6BBN9-F1
#
_cell.length_a   1.000
_cell.length_b   1.000
_cell.length_c   1.000
_cell.angle_alpha   90.00
_cell.angle_beta   90.00
_cell.angle_gamma   90.00
#
_symmetry.space_group_name_H-M   'P 1'
#
loop_
_entity.id
_entity.type
_entity.pdbx_description
1 polymer ?
#
loop_
_entity_poly.entity_id
_entity_poly.type
_entity_poly.pdbx_seq_one_letter_code
_entity_poly.pdbx_strand_id
1 'polypeptide(L)'
;MVWVSDEELHQIAEFLDEPVGGVKIEHTKLFAGRRTLKDFANGDCTFFDPEKRGCTIYPVRPIQCRTWPFWESNLESEAEWEDLKRECPGAGQGNFFSLEQIEAEAAKIQI
;
A
#
# COMPACT_ATOMS: atom_id res chain seq x y z
N MET A 1 -7.26 -0.80 4.05
CA MET A 1 -6.83 -2.21 4.19
C MET A 1 -5.82 -2.51 3.10
N VAL A 2 -4.69 -3.11 3.46
CA VAL A 2 -3.60 -3.41 2.51
C VAL A 2 -3.49 -4.92 2.33
N TRP A 3 -3.73 -5.42 1.13
CA TRP A 3 -3.57 -6.83 0.79
C TRP A 3 -2.10 -7.17 0.58
N VAL A 4 -1.72 -8.41 0.94
CA VAL A 4 -0.35 -8.90 0.75
C VAL A 4 -0.35 -10.31 0.17
N SER A 5 0.44 -10.49 -0.87
CA SER A 5 0.76 -11.79 -1.48
C SER A 5 1.83 -12.54 -0.66
N ASP A 6 2.01 -13.83 -0.94
CA ASP A 6 3.09 -14.60 -0.34
C ASP A 6 4.48 -14.08 -0.78
N GLU A 7 4.61 -13.58 -2.01
CA GLU A 7 5.87 -12.98 -2.49
C GLU A 7 6.24 -11.72 -1.71
N GLU A 8 5.29 -10.79 -1.54
CA GLU A 8 5.51 -9.57 -0.75
C GLU A 8 5.81 -9.90 0.73
N LEU A 9 5.21 -10.96 1.26
CA LEU A 9 5.51 -11.44 2.61
C LEU A 9 6.96 -11.91 2.75
N HIS A 10 7.53 -12.57 1.73
CA HIS A 10 8.95 -12.93 1.72
C HIS A 10 9.85 -11.70 1.66
N GLN A 11 9.52 -10.72 0.80
CA GLN A 11 10.26 -9.47 0.68
C GLN A 11 10.26 -8.65 1.98
N ILE A 12 9.12 -8.59 2.67
CA ILE A 12 9.01 -7.94 3.98
C ILE A 12 9.83 -8.67 5.02
N ALA A 13 9.76 -10.01 5.06
CA ALA A 13 10.50 -10.82 6.00
C ALA A 13 12.01 -10.69 5.84
N GLU A 14 12.51 -10.73 4.59
CA GLU A 14 13.92 -10.51 4.28
C GLU A 14 14.37 -9.11 4.71
N PHE A 15 13.56 -8.07 4.44
CA PHE A 15 13.89 -6.71 4.83
C PHE A 15 13.94 -6.50 6.35
N LEU A 16 13.10 -7.22 7.10
CA LEU A 16 13.06 -7.16 8.57
C LEU A 16 14.10 -8.07 9.24
N ASP A 17 14.80 -8.91 8.47
CA ASP A 17 15.65 -10.00 8.98
C ASP A 17 14.88 -10.94 9.93
N GLU A 18 13.63 -11.27 9.55
CA GLU A 18 12.72 -12.11 10.33
C GLU A 18 12.25 -13.34 9.52
N PRO A 19 11.90 -14.46 10.19
CA PRO A 19 11.23 -15.56 9.51
C PRO A 19 9.84 -15.14 8.99
N VAL A 20 9.51 -15.55 7.76
CA VAL A 20 8.19 -15.29 7.13
C VAL A 20 7.02 -15.72 8.02
N GLY A 21 7.18 -16.81 8.78
CA GLY A 21 6.18 -17.27 9.74
C GLY A 21 5.89 -16.25 10.85
N GLY A 22 6.94 -15.59 11.36
CA GLY A 22 6.83 -14.51 12.34
C GLY A 22 6.07 -13.33 11.74
N VAL A 23 6.48 -12.85 10.57
CA VAL A 23 5.81 -11.75 9.87
C VAL A 23 4.32 -12.05 9.61
N LYS A 24 4.00 -13.28 9.19
CA LYS A 24 2.61 -13.72 8.99
C LYS A 24 1.78 -13.61 10.27
N ILE A 25 2.34 -13.99 11.42
CA ILE A 25 1.63 -13.98 12.71
C ILE A 25 1.54 -12.56 13.27
N GLU A 26 2.65 -11.82 13.28
CA GLU A 26 2.76 -10.53 13.96
C GLU A 26 2.14 -9.39 13.15
N HIS A 27 2.35 -9.38 11.83
CA HIS A 27 2.03 -8.24 10.98
C HIS A 27 0.83 -8.44 10.04
N THR A 28 0.26 -9.64 9.94
CA THR A 28 -0.88 -9.90 9.03
C THR A 28 -2.12 -10.47 9.72
N LYS A 29 -3.28 -10.27 9.10
CA LYS A 29 -4.56 -10.91 9.47
C LYS A 29 -5.21 -11.55 8.23
N LEU A 30 -5.96 -12.63 8.46
CA LEU A 30 -6.81 -13.21 7.43
C LEU A 30 -8.12 -12.42 7.35
N PHE A 31 -8.51 -12.02 6.15
CA PHE A 31 -9.78 -11.37 5.87
C PHE A 31 -10.31 -11.86 4.52
N ALA A 32 -11.55 -12.34 4.51
CA ALA A 32 -12.20 -12.89 3.31
C ALA A 32 -11.35 -13.95 2.56
N GLY A 33 -10.62 -14.80 3.30
CA GLY A 33 -9.78 -15.86 2.72
C GLY A 33 -8.43 -15.39 2.13
N ARG A 34 -8.15 -14.08 2.12
CA ARG A 34 -6.87 -13.49 1.71
C ARG A 34 -6.14 -12.89 2.93
N ARG A 35 -4.85 -12.59 2.78
CA ARG A 35 -4.03 -11.95 3.83
C ARG A 35 -3.96 -10.45 3.63
N THR A 36 -4.03 -9.73 4.74
CA THR A 36 -3.90 -8.26 4.79
C THR A 36 -2.91 -7.89 5.87
N LEU A 37 -2.24 -6.75 5.72
CA LEU A 37 -1.51 -6.15 6.83
C LEU A 37 -2.49 -5.82 7.97
N LYS A 38 -2.02 -5.97 9.21
CA LYS A 38 -2.77 -5.53 10.38
C LYS A 38 -2.81 -4.02 10.43
N ASP A 39 -3.92 -3.52 10.94
CA ASP A 39 -4.12 -2.13 11.32
C ASP A 39 -4.28 -2.10 12.85
N PHE A 40 -3.75 -1.08 13.51
CA PHE A 40 -3.99 -0.82 14.92
C PHE A 40 -5.38 -0.21 15.13
N ALA A 41 -5.81 -0.07 16.39
CA ALA A 41 -7.15 0.44 16.72
C ALA A 41 -7.39 1.88 16.24
N ASN A 42 -6.33 2.67 16.05
CA ASN A 42 -6.39 4.02 15.50
C ASN A 42 -6.43 4.07 13.96
N GLY A 43 -6.39 2.91 13.29
CA GLY A 43 -6.41 2.80 11.83
C GLY A 43 -5.02 2.79 11.18
N ASP A 44 -3.94 2.97 11.94
CA ASP A 44 -2.59 2.94 11.38
C ASP A 44 -2.18 1.53 10.98
N CYS A 45 -1.52 1.40 9.83
CA CYS A 45 -0.90 0.15 9.43
C CYS A 45 0.19 -0.26 10.43
N THR A 46 0.37 -1.58 10.67
CA THR A 46 1.42 -2.12 11.56
C THR A 46 2.84 -1.65 11.26
N PHE A 47 3.12 -1.16 10.04
CA PHE A 47 4.43 -0.64 9.63
C PHE A 47 4.47 0.89 9.53
N PHE A 48 3.48 1.60 10.08
CA PHE A 48 3.50 3.05 10.17
C PHE A 48 4.23 3.49 11.44
N ASP A 49 5.24 4.34 11.28
CA ASP A 49 5.95 5.02 12.37
C ASP A 49 5.25 6.36 12.65
N PRO A 50 4.57 6.52 13.80
CA PRO A 50 3.81 7.73 14.10
C PRO A 50 4.71 8.94 14.41
N GLU A 51 5.94 8.73 14.88
CA GLU A 51 6.87 9.81 15.20
C GLU A 51 7.50 10.38 13.93
N LYS A 52 8.00 9.51 13.06
CA LYS A 52 8.58 9.90 11.76
C LYS A 52 7.54 10.18 10.69
N ARG A 53 6.28 9.79 10.94
CA ARG A 53 5.15 9.85 10.00
C ARG A 53 5.47 9.17 8.67
N GLY A 54 6.01 7.96 8.74
CA GLY A 54 6.52 7.23 7.57
C GLY A 54 6.35 5.72 7.68
N CYS A 55 6.52 5.01 6.57
CA CYS A 55 6.49 3.55 6.57
C CYS A 55 7.87 2.99 6.94
N THR A 56 7.93 2.08 7.91
CA THR A 56 9.18 1.43 8.36
C THR A 56 9.75 0.45 7.34
N ILE A 57 8.90 -0.08 6.44
CA ILE A 57 9.27 -1.00 5.36
C ILE A 57 9.23 -0.33 3.98
N TYR A 58 9.48 0.97 3.89
CA TYR A 58 9.26 1.78 2.68
C TYR A 58 9.81 1.16 1.37
N PRO A 59 11.02 0.56 1.33
CA PRO A 59 11.58 -0.03 0.10
C PRO A 59 10.83 -1.27 -0.39
N VAL A 60 10.22 -2.04 0.52
CA VAL A 60 9.53 -3.31 0.24
C VAL A 60 8.02 -3.20 0.47
N ARG A 61 7.47 -1.98 0.36
CA ARG A 61 6.03 -1.75 0.48
C ARG A 61 5.26 -2.65 -0.49
N PRO A 62 4.10 -3.19 -0.07
CA PRO A 62 3.22 -3.91 -0.97
C PRO A 62 2.85 -3.10 -2.21
N ILE A 63 2.56 -3.78 -3.31
CA ILE A 63 2.23 -3.21 -4.61
C ILE A 63 1.09 -2.21 -4.51
N GLN A 64 0.08 -2.51 -3.69
CA GLN A 64 -1.04 -1.63 -3.41
C GLN A 64 -0.57 -0.27 -2.84
N CYS A 65 0.41 -0.28 -1.92
CA CYS A 65 0.99 0.93 -1.36
C CYS A 65 1.93 1.67 -2.33
N ARG A 66 2.60 0.95 -3.25
CA ARG A 66 3.53 1.55 -4.23
C ARG A 66 2.82 2.25 -5.39
N THR A 67 1.65 1.75 -5.75
CA THR A 67 0.84 2.22 -6.90
C THR A 67 -0.14 3.32 -6.53
N TRP A 68 -0.36 3.59 -5.24
CA TRP A 68 -1.11 4.77 -4.81
C TRP A 68 -0.43 6.05 -5.34
N PRO A 69 -1.18 7.02 -5.90
CA PRO A 69 -2.65 7.14 -5.90
C PRO A 69 -3.35 6.59 -7.17
N PHE A 70 -2.66 5.90 -8.07
CA PHE A 70 -3.18 5.50 -9.39
C PHE A 70 -4.04 4.23 -9.36
N TRP A 71 -4.82 4.04 -8.30
CA TRP A 71 -5.77 2.93 -8.24
C TRP A 71 -6.95 3.21 -9.17
N GLU A 72 -7.53 2.17 -9.78
CA GLU A 72 -8.64 2.33 -10.73
C GLU A 72 -9.79 3.15 -10.17
N SER A 73 -10.15 2.96 -8.89
CA SER A 73 -11.20 3.74 -8.21
C SER A 73 -10.92 5.24 -8.21
N ASN A 74 -9.66 5.62 -8.07
CA ASN A 74 -9.27 7.04 -8.02
C ASN A 74 -9.19 7.66 -9.42
N LEU A 75 -9.05 6.81 -10.45
CA LEU A 75 -8.92 7.21 -11.85
C LEU A 75 -10.25 7.11 -12.62
N GLU A 76 -11.32 6.64 -11.98
CA GLU A 76 -12.62 6.38 -12.62
C GLU A 76 -13.26 7.66 -13.20
N SER A 77 -13.10 8.79 -12.51
CA SER A 77 -13.60 10.08 -12.97
C SER A 77 -12.80 11.25 -12.41
N GLU A 78 -12.96 12.42 -13.01
CA GLU A 78 -12.39 13.67 -12.48
C GLU A 78 -12.90 13.96 -11.06
N ALA A 79 -14.17 13.64 -10.76
CA ALA A 79 -14.74 13.84 -9.44
C ALA A 79 -14.03 12.99 -8.37
N GLU A 80 -13.81 11.70 -8.64
CA GLU A 80 -13.07 10.79 -7.74
C GLU A 80 -11.63 11.27 -7.50
N TRP A 81 -10.98 11.78 -8.55
CA TRP A 81 -9.65 12.36 -8.42
C TRP A 81 -9.63 13.63 -7.57
N GLU A 82 -10.62 14.53 -7.73
CA GLU A 82 -10.75 15.72 -6.91
C GLU A 82 -11.05 15.38 -5.44
N ASP A 83 -11.88 14.37 -5.18
CA ASP A 83 -12.17 13.91 -3.81
C ASP A 83 -10.95 13.28 -3.15
N LEU A 84 -10.21 12.43 -3.88
CA LEU A 84 -8.93 11.90 -3.42
C LEU A 84 -7.95 13.00 -2.99
N LYS A 85 -7.82 14.10 -3.75
CA LYS A 85 -6.92 15.21 -3.40
C LYS A 85 -7.32 15.91 -2.10
N ARG A 86 -8.60 15.85 -1.70
CA ARG A 86 -9.08 16.40 -0.42
C ARG A 86 -8.67 15.53 0.76
N GLU A 87 -8.64 14.22 0.56
CA GLU A 87 -8.28 13.24 1.60
C GLU A 87 -6.77 13.01 1.70
N CYS A 88 -6.09 12.97 0.56
CA CYS A 88 -4.66 12.70 0.45
C CYS A 88 -3.92 13.95 -0.02
N PRO A 89 -3.23 14.70 0.87
CA PRO A 89 -2.54 15.94 0.49
C PRO A 89 -1.34 15.72 -0.45
N GLY A 90 -0.91 14.47 -0.64
CA GLY A 90 0.11 14.10 -1.62
C GLY A 90 -0.44 13.86 -3.03
N ALA A 91 -1.75 13.62 -3.18
CA ALA A 91 -2.35 13.43 -4.50
C ALA A 91 -2.36 14.76 -5.27
N GLY A 92 -1.96 14.72 -6.54
CA GLY A 92 -1.78 15.93 -7.36
C GLY A 92 -0.54 16.75 -7.01
N GLN A 93 0.35 16.25 -6.15
CA GLN A 93 1.64 16.85 -5.81
C GLN A 93 2.79 15.89 -6.18
N GLY A 94 3.97 16.43 -6.43
CA GLY A 94 5.18 15.65 -6.70
C GLY A 94 5.58 15.58 -8.17
N ASN A 95 6.13 14.44 -8.59
CA ASN A 95 6.69 14.26 -9.93
C ASN A 95 5.59 14.19 -11.00
N PHE A 96 5.93 14.61 -12.22
CA PHE A 96 5.09 14.39 -13.38
C PHE A 96 5.05 12.91 -13.77
N PHE A 97 3.85 12.39 -14.04
CA PHE A 97 3.60 11.07 -14.61
C PHE A 97 2.84 11.24 -15.93
N SER A 98 3.32 10.62 -17.00
CA SER A 98 2.59 10.53 -18.27
C SER A 98 1.39 9.57 -18.13
N LEU A 99 0.44 9.68 -19.06
CA LEU A 99 -0.69 8.74 -19.14
C LEU A 99 -0.21 7.28 -19.16
N GLU A 100 0.78 6.98 -20.00
CA GLU A 100 1.36 5.63 -20.12
C GLU A 100 1.93 5.12 -18.78
N GLN A 101 2.57 6.00 -17.99
CA GLN A 101 3.09 5.63 -16.68
C GLN A 101 1.96 5.37 -15.68
N ILE A 102 0.91 6.19 -15.70
CA ILE A 102 -0.27 6.02 -14.84
C ILE A 102 -0.96 4.69 -15.15
N GLU A 103 -1.20 4.40 -16.43
CA GLU A 103 -1.78 3.14 -16.89
C GLU A 103 -0.92 1.93 -16.48
N ALA A 104 0.41 2.05 -16.59
CA ALA A 104 1.34 1.01 -16.17
C ALA A 104 1.33 0.77 -14.65
N GLU A 105 1.15 1.80 -13.81
CA GLU A 105 1.01 1.63 -12.37
C GLU A 105 -0.35 1.01 -12.01
N ALA A 106 -1.45 1.49 -12.61
CA ALA A 106 -2.80 0.99 -12.37
C ALA A 106 -2.93 -0.50 -12.69
N ALA A 107 -2.33 -0.94 -13.79
CA ALA A 107 -2.35 -2.34 -14.24
C ALA A 107 -1.70 -3.32 -13.24
N LYS A 108 -0.84 -2.84 -12.31
CA LYS A 108 -0.16 -3.70 -11.33
C LYS A 108 -1.06 -4.18 -10.20
N ILE A 109 -2.24 -3.59 -10.01
CA ILE A 109 -3.15 -3.94 -8.90
C ILE A 109 -4.16 -5.03 -9.31
N GLN A 110 -4.29 -5.34 -10.59
CA GLN A 110 -5.26 -6.33 -11.08
C GLN A 110 -4.85 -7.77 -10.68
N ILE A 111 -5.30 -8.21 -9.49
CA ILE A 111 -5.30 -9.61 -9.00
C ILE A 111 -6.61 -9.96 -8.26
#